data_AF-A0A1B1BDW7-F1
#
_entry.id   AF-A0A1B1BDW7-F1
#
_cell.length_a   1.000
_cell.length_b   1.000
_cell.length_c   1.000
_cell.angle_alpha   90.00
_cell.angle_beta   90.00
_cell.angle_gamma   90.00
#
_symmetry.space_group_name_H-M   'P 1'
#
loop_
_entity.id
_entity.type
_entity.pdbx_description
1 polymer ?
#
loop_
_entity_poly.entity_id
_entity_poly.type
_entity_poly.pdbx_seq_one_letter_code
_entity_poly.pdbx_strand_id
1 'polypeptide(L)'
;MATDAWQQAREGVVMLWRRFRPVQAEEITLALDETREEVLAARQDQDEQGEADLVRDWDRRLRRILEQDPAVAQHLQQLLDEVRGSLPRDQQPTVPAPVFHTHVSGNGRVYNAGRDQHIHER
;
A
#
# COMPACT_ATOMS: atom_id res chain seq x y z
N MET A 1 18.80 -0.50 9.24
CA MET A 1 18.18 0.45 8.30
C MET A 1 17.11 -0.22 7.46
N ALA A 2 17.44 -0.99 6.41
CA ALA A 2 16.42 -1.71 5.62
C ALA A 2 15.62 -2.73 6.45
N THR A 3 16.30 -3.38 7.41
CA THR A 3 15.69 -4.26 8.41
C THR A 3 14.72 -3.54 9.35
N ASP A 4 15.03 -2.32 9.78
CA ASP A 4 14.21 -1.60 10.77
C ASP A 4 12.95 -1.01 10.12
N ALA A 5 13.08 -0.42 8.93
CA ALA A 5 11.95 0.03 8.13
C ALA A 5 11.04 -1.15 7.72
N TRP A 6 11.62 -2.32 7.41
CA TRP A 6 10.84 -3.54 7.18
C TRP A 6 10.07 -3.99 8.42
N GLN A 7 10.70 -4.03 9.61
CA GLN A 7 9.99 -4.42 10.83
C GLN A 7 8.85 -3.46 11.16
N GLN A 8 9.06 -2.16 11.02
CA GLN A 8 8.02 -1.15 11.21
C GLN A 8 6.85 -1.35 10.23
N ALA A 9 7.14 -1.57 8.95
CA ALA A 9 6.10 -1.83 7.95
C ALA A 9 5.32 -3.11 8.28
N ARG A 10 6.01 -4.20 8.63
CA ARG A 10 5.42 -5.47 9.01
C ARG A 10 4.48 -5.32 10.21
N GLU A 11 4.95 -4.70 11.29
CA GLU A 11 4.15 -4.48 12.49
C GLU A 11 2.91 -3.63 12.19
N GLY A 12 3.06 -2.58 11.41
CA GLY A 12 1.95 -1.73 11.00
C GLY A 12 0.89 -2.48 10.18
N VAL A 13 1.31 -3.32 9.23
CA VAL A 13 0.39 -4.16 8.44
C VAL A 13 -0.32 -5.17 9.33
N VAL A 14 0.38 -5.84 10.26
CA VAL A 14 -0.24 -6.77 11.21
C VAL A 14 -1.26 -6.05 12.09
N MET A 15 -0.92 -4.85 12.58
CA MET A 15 -1.84 -4.03 13.38
C MET A 15 -3.07 -3.59 12.60
N LEU A 16 -2.91 -3.25 11.32
CA LEU A 16 -4.01 -2.95 10.42
C LEU A 16 -4.96 -4.16 10.31
N TRP A 17 -4.42 -5.35 10.07
CA TRP A 17 -5.24 -6.56 10.00
C TRP A 17 -5.88 -6.95 11.34
N ARG A 18 -5.18 -6.81 12.47
CA ARG A 18 -5.79 -7.04 13.80
C ARG A 18 -6.99 -6.15 14.06
N ARG A 19 -6.94 -4.91 13.57
CA ARG A 19 -8.01 -3.93 13.75
C ARG A 19 -9.25 -4.23 12.88
N PHE A 20 -9.05 -4.59 11.62
CA PHE A 20 -10.14 -4.70 10.64
C PHE A 20 -10.57 -6.14 10.35
N ARG A 21 -9.66 -7.11 10.50
CA ARG A 21 -9.83 -8.54 10.20
C ARG A 21 -9.03 -9.41 11.19
N PRO A 22 -9.37 -9.40 12.49
CA PRO A 22 -8.57 -10.07 13.53
C PRO A 22 -8.35 -11.56 13.28
N VAL A 23 -9.34 -12.24 12.68
CA VAL A 23 -9.26 -13.67 12.33
C VAL A 23 -8.15 -13.97 11.32
N GLN A 24 -7.84 -13.04 10.42
CA GLN A 24 -6.81 -13.20 9.37
C GLN A 24 -5.44 -12.66 9.81
N ALA A 25 -5.32 -12.04 10.98
CA ALA A 25 -4.10 -11.35 11.37
C ALA A 25 -2.90 -12.29 11.56
N GLU A 26 -3.12 -13.50 12.06
CA GLU A 26 -2.05 -14.50 12.21
C GLU A 26 -1.58 -15.00 10.85
N GLU A 27 -2.49 -15.30 9.93
CA GLU A 27 -2.19 -15.69 8.55
C GLU A 27 -1.36 -14.61 7.83
N ILE A 28 -1.75 -13.34 7.97
CA ILE A 28 -1.02 -12.21 7.37
C ILE A 28 0.35 -12.02 7.99
N THR A 29 0.49 -12.29 9.28
CA THR A 29 1.80 -12.22 9.96
C THR A 29 2.75 -13.23 9.34
N LEU A 30 2.32 -14.49 9.22
CA LEU A 30 3.12 -15.55 8.61
C LEU A 30 3.45 -15.23 7.15
N ALA A 31 2.46 -14.79 6.38
CA ALA A 31 2.68 -14.49 4.98
C ALA A 31 3.65 -13.32 4.74
N LEU A 32 3.71 -12.33 5.64
CA LEU A 32 4.71 -11.25 5.57
C LEU A 32 6.12 -11.80 5.78
N ASP A 33 6.28 -12.73 6.73
CA ASP A 33 7.57 -13.36 7.00
C ASP A 33 8.02 -14.21 5.81
N GLU A 34 7.14 -15.03 5.26
CA GLU A 34 7.39 -15.84 4.06
C GLU A 34 7.73 -14.96 2.85
N THR A 35 6.92 -13.92 2.58
CA THR A 35 7.18 -13.00 1.45
C THR A 35 8.55 -12.34 1.59
N ARG A 36 8.98 -12.01 2.81
CA ARG A 36 10.30 -11.41 3.00
C ARG A 36 11.41 -12.36 2.57
N GLU A 37 11.32 -13.61 2.96
CA GLU A 37 12.29 -14.64 2.57
C GLU A 37 12.30 -14.83 1.05
N GLU A 38 11.12 -14.88 0.43
CA GLU A 38 10.97 -15.00 -1.03
C GLU A 38 11.55 -13.78 -1.78
N VAL A 39 11.31 -12.56 -1.31
CA VAL A 39 11.92 -11.35 -1.89
C VAL A 39 13.45 -11.38 -1.77
N LEU A 40 13.98 -11.84 -0.63
CA LEU A 40 15.43 -11.95 -0.44
C LEU A 40 16.04 -12.99 -1.38
N ALA A 41 15.36 -14.13 -1.58
CA ALA A 41 15.78 -15.16 -2.53
C ALA A 41 15.72 -14.65 -3.98
N ALA A 42 14.61 -14.05 -4.39
CA ALA A 42 14.45 -13.48 -5.73
C ALA A 42 15.54 -12.44 -6.06
N ARG A 43 15.91 -11.59 -5.08
CA ARG A 43 17.03 -10.63 -5.24
C ARG A 43 18.39 -11.30 -5.42
N GLN A 44 18.63 -12.40 -4.72
CA GLN A 44 19.88 -13.17 -4.86
C GLN A 44 19.96 -13.80 -6.25
N ASP A 45 18.83 -14.27 -6.78
CA ASP A 45 18.72 -14.91 -8.09
C ASP A 45 18.51 -13.90 -9.24
N GLN A 46 18.42 -12.60 -8.92
CA GLN A 46 18.07 -11.52 -9.85
C GLN A 46 16.74 -11.77 -10.59
N ASP A 47 15.78 -12.41 -9.92
CA ASP A 47 14.46 -12.72 -10.42
C ASP A 47 13.48 -11.56 -10.22
N GLU A 48 13.55 -10.60 -11.13
CA GLU A 48 12.65 -9.43 -11.14
C GLU A 48 11.17 -9.83 -11.30
N GLN A 49 10.89 -10.94 -12.01
CA GLN A 49 9.53 -11.40 -12.24
C GLN A 49 8.93 -11.99 -10.95
N GLY A 50 9.72 -12.77 -10.21
CA GLY A 50 9.36 -13.26 -8.88
C GLY A 50 9.06 -12.12 -7.91
N GLU A 51 9.92 -11.08 -7.85
CA GLU A 51 9.63 -9.89 -7.03
C GLU A 51 8.32 -9.20 -7.45
N ALA A 52 8.08 -9.06 -8.77
CA ALA A 52 6.87 -8.42 -9.29
C ALA A 52 5.59 -9.21 -8.95
N ASP A 53 5.63 -10.54 -8.95
CA ASP A 53 4.49 -11.37 -8.62
C ASP A 53 4.15 -11.31 -7.12
N LEU A 54 5.15 -11.25 -6.24
CA LEU A 54 4.96 -11.01 -4.81
C LEU A 54 4.28 -9.65 -4.55
N VAL A 55 4.69 -8.61 -5.28
CA VAL A 55 4.04 -7.28 -5.20
C VAL A 55 2.57 -7.37 -5.62
N ARG A 56 2.24 -8.07 -6.70
CA ARG A 56 0.85 -8.24 -7.17
C ARG A 56 -0.02 -8.99 -6.16
N ASP A 57 0.56 -9.97 -5.48
CA ASP A 57 -0.17 -10.74 -4.47
C ASP A 57 -0.54 -9.91 -3.25
N TRP A 58 0.37 -9.04 -2.79
CA TRP A 58 0.08 -8.07 -1.74
C TRP A 58 -0.90 -6.99 -2.18
N ASP A 59 -0.79 -6.48 -3.41
CA ASP A 59 -1.78 -5.55 -3.98
C ASP A 59 -3.19 -6.15 -3.95
N ARG A 60 -3.35 -7.42 -4.35
CA ARG A 60 -4.64 -8.12 -4.31
C ARG A 60 -5.17 -8.29 -2.88
N ARG A 61 -4.32 -8.52 -1.89
CA ARG A 61 -4.73 -8.64 -0.48
C ARG A 61 -5.18 -7.29 0.08
N LEU A 62 -4.40 -6.23 -0.17
CA LEU A 62 -4.72 -4.86 0.24
C LEU A 62 -6.01 -4.35 -0.42
N ARG A 63 -6.17 -4.59 -1.72
CA ARG A 63 -7.41 -4.24 -2.44
C ARG A 63 -8.63 -4.91 -1.84
N ARG A 64 -8.55 -6.22 -1.53
CA ARG A 64 -9.68 -6.96 -0.92
C ARG A 64 -10.11 -6.39 0.43
N ILE A 65 -9.17 -6.01 1.30
CA ILE A 65 -9.54 -5.41 2.59
C ILE A 65 -10.13 -4.01 2.42
N LEU A 66 -9.61 -3.21 1.48
CA LEU A 66 -10.15 -1.88 1.14
C LEU A 66 -11.55 -1.93 0.53
N GLU A 67 -11.83 -2.90 -0.33
CA GLU A 67 -13.15 -3.10 -0.95
C GLU A 67 -14.22 -3.47 0.09
N GLN A 68 -13.84 -4.20 1.13
CA GLN A 68 -14.76 -4.60 2.19
C GLN A 68 -14.94 -3.54 3.28
N ASP A 69 -13.93 -2.71 3.54
CA ASP A 69 -14.00 -1.61 4.50
C ASP A 69 -13.18 -0.40 4.02
N PRO A 70 -13.84 0.62 3.44
CA PRO A 70 -13.16 1.83 2.97
C PRO A 70 -12.43 2.62 4.07
N ALA A 71 -12.78 2.44 5.35
CA ALA A 71 -12.11 3.13 6.46
C ALA A 71 -10.65 2.64 6.66
N VAL A 72 -10.31 1.49 6.09
CA VAL A 72 -8.94 0.96 6.05
C VAL A 72 -8.01 1.89 5.29
N ALA A 73 -8.51 2.64 4.29
CA ALA A 73 -7.70 3.49 3.42
C ALA A 73 -6.91 4.55 4.21
N GLN A 74 -7.56 5.23 5.16
CA GLN A 74 -6.89 6.25 5.98
C GLN A 74 -5.78 5.64 6.84
N HIS A 75 -6.02 4.46 7.40
CA HIS A 75 -5.05 3.78 8.26
C HIS A 75 -3.86 3.24 7.46
N LEU A 76 -4.13 2.73 6.25
CA LEU A 76 -3.09 2.30 5.32
C LEU A 76 -2.24 3.48 4.85
N GLN A 77 -2.85 4.64 4.54
CA GLN A 77 -2.11 5.84 4.17
C GLN A 77 -1.20 6.33 5.31
N GLN A 78 -1.72 6.41 6.54
CA GLN A 78 -0.92 6.79 7.71
C GLN A 78 0.29 5.87 7.89
N LEU A 79 0.09 4.56 7.79
CA LEU A 79 1.18 3.59 7.85
C LEU A 79 2.22 3.82 6.74
N LEU A 80 1.79 4.04 5.50
CA LEU A 80 2.71 4.29 4.38
C LEU A 80 3.52 5.57 4.59
N ASP A 81 2.92 6.62 5.14
CA ASP A 81 3.61 7.88 5.42
C ASP A 81 4.63 7.72 6.56
N GLU A 82 4.30 6.95 7.60
CA GLU A 82 5.21 6.61 8.69
C GLU A 82 6.44 5.81 8.20
N VAL A 83 6.21 4.79 7.36
CA VAL A 83 7.28 3.97 6.79
C VAL A 83 8.15 4.77 5.83
N ARG A 84 7.55 5.65 5.00
CA ARG A 84 8.33 6.54 4.13
C ARG A 84 9.18 7.52 4.93
N GLY A 85 8.66 8.01 6.06
CA GLY A 85 9.38 8.89 6.97
C GLY A 85 10.60 8.24 7.62
N SER A 86 10.58 6.92 7.83
CA SER A 86 11.72 6.18 8.40
C SER A 86 12.75 5.73 7.36
N LEU A 87 12.43 5.79 6.07
CA LEU A 87 13.36 5.49 4.99
C LEU A 87 14.32 6.66 4.71
N PRO A 88 15.62 6.38 4.48
CA PRO A 88 16.56 7.36 3.92
C PRO A 88 16.03 7.94 2.60
N ARG A 89 16.29 9.24 2.35
CA ARG A 89 15.72 9.96 1.20
C ARG A 89 16.07 9.35 -0.16
N ASP A 90 17.23 8.73 -0.28
CA ASP A 90 17.72 8.02 -1.46
C ASP A 90 17.00 6.68 -1.71
N GLN A 91 16.31 6.15 -0.70
CA GLN A 91 15.56 4.89 -0.75
C GLN A 91 14.04 5.11 -0.68
N GLN A 92 13.58 6.36 -0.71
CA GLN A 92 12.15 6.65 -0.75
C GLN A 92 11.60 6.32 -2.15
N PRO A 93 10.57 5.46 -2.26
CA PRO A 93 9.98 5.17 -3.55
C PRO A 93 9.37 6.45 -4.14
N THR A 94 9.67 6.73 -5.41
CA THR A 94 8.97 7.79 -6.15
C THR A 94 7.56 7.27 -6.43
N VAL A 95 6.58 7.75 -5.69
CA VAL A 95 5.17 7.41 -5.92
C VAL A 95 4.70 8.24 -7.12
N PRO A 96 4.36 7.63 -8.27
CA PRO A 96 3.68 8.37 -9.31
C PRO A 96 2.36 8.91 -8.75
N ALA A 97 2.04 10.17 -9.06
CA ALA A 97 0.81 10.81 -8.58
C ALA A 97 -0.40 9.90 -8.84
N PRO A 98 -1.36 9.80 -7.90
CA PRO A 98 -2.50 8.89 -8.03
C PRO A 98 -3.25 9.14 -9.34
N VAL A 99 -3.35 8.10 -10.17
CA VAL A 99 -4.10 8.14 -11.43
C VAL A 99 -5.57 7.92 -11.10
N PHE A 100 -6.36 8.98 -11.13
CA PHE A 100 -7.81 8.91 -10.93
C PHE A 100 -8.48 8.41 -12.23
N HIS A 101 -8.94 7.16 -12.23
CA HIS A 101 -9.88 6.67 -13.25
C HIS A 101 -11.30 7.02 -12.82
N THR A 102 -11.88 8.07 -13.40
CA THR A 102 -13.29 8.42 -13.20
C THR A 102 -14.08 8.13 -14.47
N HIS A 103 -15.13 7.32 -14.34
CA HIS A 103 -16.09 7.07 -15.40
C HIS A 103 -17.35 7.92 -15.15
N VAL A 104 -17.67 8.84 -16.07
CA VAL A 104 -18.87 9.68 -16.01
C VAL A 104 -19.82 9.23 -17.12
N SER A 105 -21.06 8.91 -16.76
CA SER A 105 -22.15 8.74 -17.72
C SER A 105 -23.22 9.82 -17.49
N GLY A 106 -23.71 10.43 -18.59
CA GLY A 106 -24.65 11.57 -18.55
C GLY A 106 -23.97 12.96 -18.67
N ASN A 107 -24.71 14.03 -18.36
CA ASN A 107 -24.26 15.43 -18.46
C ASN A 107 -23.60 15.94 -17.16
N GLY A 108 -22.65 15.16 -16.61
CA GLY A 108 -21.92 15.50 -15.39
C GLY A 108 -20.55 16.11 -15.72
N ARG A 109 -20.20 17.23 -15.08
CA ARG A 109 -18.81 17.73 -15.08
C ARG A 109 -18.13 17.23 -13.82
N VAL A 110 -17.03 16.50 -13.98
CA VAL A 110 -16.16 16.12 -12.86
C VAL A 110 -14.94 17.01 -12.87
N TYR A 111 -14.61 17.53 -11.70
CA TYR A 111 -13.32 18.12 -11.43
C TYR A 111 -12.61 17.26 -10.39
N ASN A 112 -11.42 16.76 -10.74
CA ASN A 112 -10.54 16.05 -9.81
C ASN A 112 -9.27 16.87 -9.63
N ALA A 113 -8.93 17.17 -8.39
CA ALA A 113 -7.63 17.71 -8.01
C ALA A 113 -7.01 16.83 -6.92
N GLY A 114 -5.78 16.38 -7.12
CA GLY A 114 -5.04 15.57 -6.14
C GLY A 114 -4.38 16.39 -5.02
N ARG A 115 -4.75 17.67 -4.86
CA ARG A 115 -4.30 18.54 -3.76
C ARG A 115 -5.38 19.56 -3.41
N ASP A 116 -5.29 20.79 -3.91
CA ASP A 116 -6.31 21.83 -3.67
C ASP A 116 -7.02 22.23 -4.96
N GLN A 117 -8.34 22.38 -4.90
CA GLN A 117 -9.15 22.95 -5.97
C GLN A 117 -9.97 24.13 -5.44
N HIS A 118 -9.69 25.33 -5.95
CA HIS A 118 -10.53 26.51 -5.72
C HIS A 118 -11.42 26.72 -6.95
N ILE A 119 -12.72 26.50 -6.80
CA ILE A 119 -13.72 26.77 -7.85
C ILE A 119 -14.42 28.07 -7.49
N HIS A 120 -14.27 29.08 -8.34
CA HIS A 120 -15.09 30.29 -8.30
C HIS A 120 -16.13 30.19 -9.41
N GLU A 121 -17.39 29.98 -9.02
CA GLU A 121 -18.54 30.04 -9.93
C GLU A 121 -19.10 31.49 -9.94
N ARG A 122 -19.51 31.98 -11.11
CA ARG A 122 -20.15 33.30 -11.28
C ARG A 122 -21.65 33.16 -11.41
#